data_AF-A0A2N8NH40-F1
#
_entry.id   AF-A0A2N8NH40-F1
#
_cell.length_a   1.000
_cell.length_b   1.000
_cell.length_c   1.000
_cell.angle_alpha   90.00
_cell.angle_beta   90.00
_cell.angle_gamma   90.00
#
_symmetry.space_group_name_H-M   'P 1'
#
loop_
_entity.id
_entity.type
_entity.pdbx_description
1 polymer ?
#
loop_
_entity_poly.entity_id
_entity_poly.type
_entity_poly.pdbx_seq_one_letter_code
_entity_poly.pdbx_strand_id
1 'polypeptide(L)'
;MIAKISSSNSLAAALGYNFKKVEKHEESVLLVQGLFQDRNGRYSRAQVLADMLRTIPARCRTKKTVFHCSLNLRPDERPSDETLSRITTEYMEALGYGAQPYKVVLEVQLPGSL
;
A
#
# COMPACT_ATOMS: atom_id res chain seq x y z
N MET A 1 -17.23 2.66 -5.22
CA MET A 1 -16.04 2.13 -4.50
C MET A 1 -16.41 1.27 -3.28
N ILE A 2 -15.78 0.10 -3.11
CA ILE A 2 -15.88 -0.76 -1.91
C ILE A 2 -14.50 -0.93 -1.29
N ALA A 3 -14.37 -0.64 0.01
CA ALA A 3 -13.16 -0.88 0.76
C ALA A 3 -13.12 -2.31 1.33
N LYS A 4 -11.98 -2.99 1.19
CA LYS A 4 -11.72 -4.28 1.85
C LYS A 4 -10.46 -4.16 2.69
N ILE A 5 -10.60 -4.35 4.00
CA ILE A 5 -9.50 -4.29 4.96
C ILE A 5 -9.22 -5.70 5.50
N SER A 6 -7.94 -6.07 5.55
CA SER A 6 -7.47 -7.27 6.23
C SER A 6 -6.26 -6.95 7.11
N SER A 7 -6.11 -7.66 8.22
CA SER A 7 -5.01 -7.44 9.17
C SER A 7 -4.08 -8.64 9.24
N SER A 8 -2.78 -8.39 9.18
CA SER A 8 -1.73 -9.40 9.12
C SER A 8 -0.84 -9.35 10.36
N ASN A 9 -0.37 -10.52 10.82
CA ASN A 9 0.69 -10.61 11.83
C ASN A 9 2.09 -10.48 11.20
N SER A 10 2.20 -10.46 9.87
CA SER A 10 3.47 -10.43 9.14
C SER A 10 3.49 -9.31 8.12
N LEU A 11 4.23 -8.24 8.46
CA LEU A 11 4.55 -7.14 7.57
C LEU A 11 5.30 -7.64 6.32
N ALA A 12 6.27 -8.53 6.52
CA ALA A 12 7.09 -9.07 5.44
C ALA A 12 6.26 -9.89 4.44
N ALA A 13 5.23 -10.62 4.91
CA ALA A 13 4.31 -11.36 4.04
C ALA A 13 3.37 -10.43 3.27
N ALA A 14 2.81 -9.41 3.94
CA ALA A 14 1.94 -8.43 3.32
C ALA A 14 2.67 -7.64 2.22
N LEU A 15 3.89 -7.17 2.49
CA LEU A 15 4.74 -6.52 1.49
C LEU A 15 5.14 -7.48 0.38
N GLY A 16 5.46 -8.74 0.72
CA GLY A 16 5.90 -9.74 -0.25
C GLY A 16 4.88 -10.07 -1.33
N TYR A 17 3.58 -10.02 -1.01
CA TYR A 17 2.52 -10.21 -1.99
C TYR A 17 2.53 -9.12 -3.07
N ASN A 18 2.57 -7.84 -2.67
CA ASN A 18 2.56 -6.70 -3.61
C ASN A 18 3.88 -6.58 -4.38
N PHE A 19 5.04 -6.77 -3.73
CA PHE A 19 6.33 -6.66 -4.42
C PHE A 19 6.51 -7.68 -5.56
N LYS A 20 5.99 -8.91 -5.41
CA LYS A 20 6.03 -9.93 -6.47
C LYS A 20 5.22 -9.52 -7.71
N LYS A 21 4.13 -8.76 -7.54
CA LYS A 21 3.29 -8.29 -8.64
C LYS A 21 3.93 -7.09 -9.36
N VAL A 22 4.49 -6.15 -8.60
CA VAL A 22 5.28 -5.03 -9.15
C VAL A 22 6.48 -5.53 -9.97
N GLU A 23 7.20 -6.55 -9.50
CA GLU A 23 8.32 -7.16 -10.24
C GLU A 23 7.89 -7.81 -11.58
N LYS A 24 6.63 -8.21 -11.70
CA LYS A 24 6.05 -8.74 -12.94
C LYS A 24 5.50 -7.65 -13.87
N HIS A 25 5.68 -6.37 -13.53
CA HIS A 25 5.08 -5.22 -14.21
C HIS A 25 3.54 -5.22 -14.21
N GLU A 26 2.91 -5.95 -13.28
CA GLU A 26 1.45 -6.04 -13.14
C GLU A 26 0.86 -4.85 -12.35
N GLU A 27 1.70 -4.04 -11.70
CA GLU A 27 1.29 -2.95 -10.83
C GLU A 27 2.20 -1.71 -10.98
N SER A 28 1.60 -0.52 -10.93
CA SER A 28 2.32 0.76 -10.84
C SER A 28 2.22 1.34 -9.42
N VAL A 29 3.26 2.03 -8.96
CA VAL A 29 3.22 2.73 -7.66
C VAL A 29 2.47 4.04 -7.86
N LEU A 30 1.36 4.20 -7.15
CA LEU A 30 0.51 5.40 -7.23
C LEU A 30 0.97 6.47 -6.23
N LEU A 31 1.17 6.07 -4.97
CA LEU A 31 1.45 6.98 -3.87
C LEU A 31 2.32 6.29 -2.82
N VAL A 32 3.23 7.05 -2.22
CA VAL A 32 4.06 6.60 -1.10
C VAL A 32 4.10 7.68 -0.02
N GLN A 33 3.93 7.26 1.24
CA GLN A 33 4.00 8.13 2.41
C GLN A 33 5.00 7.56 3.41
N GLY A 34 5.90 8.41 3.92
CA GLY A 34 6.78 8.07 5.04
C GLY A 34 7.83 6.97 4.78
N LEU A 35 8.21 6.70 3.53
CA LEU A 35 9.21 5.69 3.14
C LEU A 35 10.36 6.32 2.35
N PHE A 36 11.58 5.78 2.49
CA PHE A 36 12.75 6.27 1.79
C PHE A 36 12.95 5.59 0.43
N GLN A 37 13.32 6.40 -0.56
CA GLN A 37 13.80 5.92 -1.86
C GLN A 37 15.30 5.70 -1.83
N ASP A 38 15.78 4.77 -2.65
CA ASP A 38 17.20 4.67 -2.96
C ASP A 38 17.66 5.83 -3.87
N ARG A 39 18.97 5.88 -4.16
CA ARG A 39 19.58 6.93 -4.98
C ARG A 39 19.07 6.97 -6.43
N ASN A 40 18.40 5.91 -6.88
CA ASN A 40 17.83 5.79 -8.22
C ASN A 40 16.31 6.01 -8.21
N GLY A 41 15.74 6.49 -7.11
CA GLY A 41 14.29 6.72 -6.95
C GLY A 41 13.48 5.43 -6.80
N ARG A 42 14.11 4.29 -6.52
CA ARG A 42 13.43 3.00 -6.38
C ARG A 42 13.15 2.67 -4.92
N TYR A 43 12.06 1.95 -4.70
CA TYR A 43 11.72 1.36 -3.40
C TYR A 43 12.05 -0.13 -3.43
N SER A 44 13.10 -0.55 -2.74
CA SER A 44 13.37 -1.98 -2.57
C SER A 44 12.50 -2.57 -1.46
N ARG A 45 12.15 -3.86 -1.57
CA ARG A 45 11.37 -4.56 -0.54
C ARG A 45 12.05 -4.52 0.83
N ALA A 46 13.37 -4.68 0.85
CA ALA A 46 14.15 -4.68 2.09
C ALA A 46 14.12 -3.31 2.78
N GLN A 47 14.29 -2.22 2.02
CA GLN A 47 14.21 -0.86 2.58
C GLN A 47 12.81 -0.53 3.09
N VAL A 48 11.77 -0.80 2.30
CA VAL A 48 10.38 -0.54 2.72
C VAL A 48 10.03 -1.32 3.99
N LEU A 49 10.45 -2.59 4.09
CA LEU A 49 10.28 -3.38 5.31
C LEU A 49 11.02 -2.74 6.49
N ALA A 50 12.27 -2.33 6.31
CA ALA A 50 13.07 -1.71 7.36
C ALA A 50 12.46 -0.39 7.85
N ASP A 51 12.03 0.47 6.93
CA ASP A 51 11.42 1.76 7.24
C ASP A 51 10.13 1.60 8.05
N MET A 52 9.24 0.70 7.61
CA MET A 52 8.00 0.42 8.33
C MET A 52 8.23 -0.24 9.69
N LEU A 53 9.22 -1.14 9.83
CA LEU A 53 9.53 -1.74 11.12
C LEU A 53 10.06 -0.71 12.13
N ARG A 54 10.77 0.33 11.67
CA ARG A 54 11.29 1.40 12.54
C ARG A 54 10.19 2.27 13.14
N THR A 55 9.00 2.33 12.55
CA THR A 55 7.87 3.09 13.11
C THR A 55 7.09 2.31 14.16
N ILE A 56 7.30 0.99 14.27
CA ILE A 56 6.67 0.15 15.28
C ILE A 56 7.44 0.27 16.60
N PRO A 57 6.79 0.69 17.71
CA PRO A 57 7.47 0.81 19.00
C PRO A 57 7.96 -0.55 19.52
N ALA A 58 9.13 -0.56 20.17
CA ALA A 58 9.71 -1.78 20.74
C ALA A 58 8.80 -2.51 21.74
N ARG A 59 7.88 -1.79 22.40
CA ARG A 59 6.87 -2.34 23.34
C ARG A 59 5.44 -2.20 22.79
N CYS A 60 5.22 -2.59 21.54
CA CYS A 60 3.88 -2.62 20.95
C CYS A 60 3.07 -3.81 21.50
N ARG A 61 1.90 -3.56 22.09
CA ARG A 61 0.97 -4.61 22.54
C ARG A 61 0.05 -5.12 21.42
N THR A 62 -0.04 -4.37 20.33
CA THR A 62 -0.87 -4.72 19.17
C THR A 62 -0.27 -5.94 18.46
N LYS A 63 -1.01 -7.05 18.41
CA LYS A 63 -0.54 -8.30 17.78
C LYS A 63 -0.48 -8.21 16.25
N LYS A 64 -1.37 -7.40 15.66
CA LYS A 64 -1.47 -7.13 14.23
C LYS A 64 -1.14 -5.68 13.96
N THR A 65 0.15 -5.37 13.86
CA THR A 65 0.66 -4.01 13.67
C THR A 65 0.49 -3.50 12.24
N VAL A 66 0.02 -4.34 11.32
CA VAL A 66 -0.10 -4.04 9.90
C VAL A 66 -1.49 -4.44 9.39
N PHE A 67 -2.05 -3.59 8.55
CA PHE A 67 -3.21 -3.91 7.75
C PHE A 67 -2.92 -3.68 6.26
N HIS A 68 -3.70 -4.37 5.45
CA HIS A 68 -3.79 -4.17 4.01
C HIS A 68 -5.20 -3.69 3.70
N CYS A 69 -5.32 -2.70 2.82
CA CYS A 69 -6.61 -2.22 2.35
C CYS A 69 -6.60 -2.14 0.83
N SER A 70 -7.66 -2.63 0.18
CA SER A 70 -7.94 -2.32 -1.22
C SER A 70 -9.16 -1.44 -1.34
N LEU A 71 -9.08 -0.42 -2.20
CA LEU A 71 -10.19 0.43 -2.60
C LEU A 71 -10.60 -0.01 -4.00
N ASN A 72 -11.71 -0.74 -4.09
CA ASN A 72 -12.12 -1.37 -5.34
C ASN A 72 -13.15 -0.49 -6.03
N LEU A 73 -12.79 -0.01 -7.22
CA LEU A 73 -13.64 0.78 -8.08
C LEU A 73 -14.63 -0.13 -8.81
N ARG A 74 -15.78 0.43 -9.19
CA ARG A 74 -16.68 -0.24 -10.13
C ARG A 74 -16.02 -0.29 -11.52
N PRO A 75 -16.38 -1.28 -12.37
CA PRO A 75 -15.78 -1.43 -13.70
C PRO A 75 -15.94 -0.21 -14.62
N ASP A 76 -16.96 0.63 -14.39
CA ASP A 76 -17.26 1.87 -15.11
C ASP A 76 -16.57 3.12 -14.54
N GLU A 77 -16.01 3.04 -13.34
CA GLU A 77 -15.25 4.14 -12.74
C GLU A 77 -13.84 4.23 -13.39
N ARG A 78 -13.48 5.42 -13.85
CA ARG A 78 -12.16 5.73 -14.47
C ARG A 78 -11.57 7.03 -13.91
N PRO A 79 -11.36 7.15 -12.58
CA PRO A 79 -10.71 8.31 -11.99
C PRO A 79 -9.25 8.41 -12.46
N SER A 80 -8.74 9.64 -12.54
CA SER A 80 -7.30 9.89 -12.79
C SER A 80 -6.44 9.43 -11.62
N ASP A 81 -5.14 9.19 -11.88
CA ASP A 81 -4.15 8.88 -10.84
C ASP A 81 -4.10 9.97 -9.75
N GLU A 82 -4.28 11.24 -10.12
CA GLU A 82 -4.38 12.36 -9.17
C GLU A 82 -5.61 12.21 -8.25
N THR A 83 -6.76 11.88 -8.83
CA THR A 83 -7.99 11.65 -8.06
C THR A 83 -7.84 10.47 -7.12
N LEU A 84 -7.25 9.36 -7.60
CA LEU A 84 -6.98 8.18 -6.79
C LEU A 84 -6.00 8.44 -5.66
N SER A 85 -4.96 9.23 -5.91
CA SER A 85 -3.99 9.65 -4.90
C SER A 85 -4.65 10.48 -3.81
N ARG A 86 -5.52 11.43 -4.18
CA ARG A 86 -6.29 12.24 -3.23
C ARG A 86 -7.24 11.38 -2.40
N ILE A 87 -8.05 10.52 -3.04
CA ILE A 87 -8.97 9.61 -2.35
C ILE A 87 -8.21 8.73 -1.35
N THR A 88 -7.05 8.21 -1.74
CA THR A 88 -6.27 7.34 -0.86
C THR A 88 -5.67 8.10 0.31
N THR A 89 -5.21 9.33 0.09
CA THR A 89 -4.70 10.21 1.16
C THR A 89 -5.80 10.53 2.17
N GLU A 90 -6.95 11.03 1.70
CA GLU A 90 -8.12 11.33 2.54
C GLU A 90 -8.61 10.09 3.30
N TYR A 91 -8.60 8.92 2.65
CA TYR A 91 -8.98 7.66 3.28
C TYR A 91 -8.03 7.27 4.43
N MET A 92 -6.71 7.40 4.22
CA MET A 92 -5.72 7.12 5.25
C MET A 92 -5.79 8.12 6.41
N GLU A 93 -6.04 9.40 6.11
CA GLU A 93 -6.28 10.43 7.11
C GLU A 93 -7.53 10.13 7.95
N ALA A 94 -8.66 9.80 7.31
CA ALA A 94 -9.91 9.49 8.00
C ALA A 94 -9.81 8.24 8.90
N LEU A 95 -8.95 7.27 8.56
CA LEU A 95 -8.67 6.12 9.42
C LEU A 95 -7.71 6.45 10.59
N GLY A 96 -7.13 7.65 10.63
CA GLY A 96 -6.11 8.03 11.61
C GLY A 96 -4.70 7.54 11.28
N TYR A 97 -4.45 7.10 10.05
CA TYR A 97 -3.17 6.57 9.58
C TYR A 97 -2.44 7.50 8.60
N GLY A 98 -2.91 8.74 8.37
CA GLY A 98 -2.30 9.67 7.40
C GLY A 98 -0.81 9.94 7.62
N ALA A 99 -0.35 9.91 8.88
CA ALA A 99 1.06 10.08 9.24
C ALA A 99 1.88 8.77 9.27
N GLN A 100 1.24 7.61 9.08
CA GLN A 100 1.90 6.30 9.11
C GLN A 100 2.52 5.98 7.74
N PRO A 101 3.57 5.15 7.69
CA PRO A 101 4.16 4.77 6.42
C PRO A 101 3.25 3.83 5.64
N TYR A 102 3.01 4.13 4.36
CA TYR A 102 2.26 3.26 3.46
C TYR A 102 2.73 3.39 2.01
N LYS A 103 2.47 2.35 1.23
CA LYS A 103 2.71 2.31 -0.22
C LYS A 103 1.43 1.85 -0.92
N VAL A 104 0.97 2.64 -1.87
CA VAL A 104 -0.23 2.38 -2.67
C VAL A 104 0.22 1.93 -4.05
N VAL A 105 -0.32 0.79 -4.50
CA VAL A 105 -0.11 0.25 -5.84
C VAL A 105 -1.46 0.26 -6.56
N LEU A 106 -1.44 0.67 -7.83
CA LEU A 106 -2.59 0.56 -8.71
C LEU A 106 -2.52 -0.81 -9.41
N GLU A 107 -3.46 -1.68 -9.07
CA GLU A 107 -3.67 -2.95 -9.76
C GLU A 107 -4.62 -2.71 -10.94
N VAL A 108 -4.08 -2.77 -12.17
CA VAL A 108 -4.91 -2.68 -13.38
C VAL A 108 -5.46 -4.07 -13.66
N GLN A 109 -6.76 -4.27 -13.46
CA GLN A 109 -7.43 -5.49 -13.89
C GLN A 109 -7.41 -5.55 -15.42
N LEU A 110 -6.60 -6.46 -15.98
CA LEU A 110 -6.63 -6.75 -17.40
C LEU A 110 -7.99 -7.39 -17.75
N PRO A 111 -8.61 -7.02 -18.88
CA PRO A 111 -9.86 -7.64 -19.30
C PRO A 111 -9.65 -9.15 -19.50
N GLY A 112 -10.37 -9.97 -18.71
CA GLY A 112 -10.37 -11.43 -18.82
C GLY A 112 -9.91 -12.21 -17.57
N SER A 113 -9.52 -11.54 -16.48
CA SER A 113 -9.20 -12.20 -15.21
C SER A 113 -10.47 -12.37 -14.35
N LEU A 114 -11.16 -13.50 -14.49
CA LEU A 114 -12.17 -13.98 -13.51
C LEU A 114 -11.52 -15.00 -12.57
#